data_AF-A0A957CH36-F1
#
_entry.id   AF-A0A957CH36-F1
#
_cell.length_a   1.000
_cell.length_b   1.000
_cell.length_c   1.000
_cell.angle_alpha   90.00
_cell.angle_beta   90.00
_cell.angle_gamma   90.00
#
_symmetry.space_group_name_H-M   'P 1'
#
loop_
_entity.id
_entity.type
_entity.pdbx_description
1 polymer ?
#
loop_
_entity_poly.entity_id
_entity_poly.type
_entity_poly.pdbx_seq_one_letter_code
_entity_poly.pdbx_strand_id
1 'polypeptide(L)'
;ATGDAGLAVCLHALADYLAIHQGMGETAVFQRLLDIVVHLCRHYFEQYHEVVAPPALVNGRDLMQLLHVKPGPEIGRLLRLIEEAQAAGDIHTRDQALQFAQQSCS
;
A
#
# COMPACT_ATOMS: atom_id res chain seq x y z
N ALA A 1 -18.34 5.24 0.81
CA ALA A 1 -19.15 4.00 0.81
C ALA A 1 -18.29 2.90 1.43
N THR A 2 -18.84 2.14 2.39
CA THR A 2 -18.17 1.13 3.25
C THR A 2 -16.88 0.53 2.70
N GLY A 3 -15.73 1.06 3.11
CA GLY A 3 -14.38 0.54 2.82
C GLY A 3 -14.11 -0.76 3.60
N ASP A 4 -13.05 -0.79 4.42
CA ASP A 4 -12.57 -1.96 5.20
C ASP A 4 -13.66 -2.83 5.84
N ALA A 5 -14.75 -2.21 6.32
CA ALA A 5 -15.89 -2.91 6.91
C ALA A 5 -16.59 -3.89 5.95
N GLY A 6 -16.67 -3.57 4.65
CA GLY A 6 -17.28 -4.47 3.65
C GLY A 6 -16.44 -5.72 3.41
N LEU A 7 -15.11 -5.57 3.35
CA LEU A 7 -14.18 -6.68 3.18
C LEU A 7 -14.20 -7.62 4.39
N ALA A 8 -14.19 -7.06 5.60
CA ALA A 8 -14.24 -7.84 6.83
C ALA A 8 -15.53 -8.66 6.94
N VAL A 9 -16.68 -8.08 6.57
CA VAL A 9 -17.97 -8.78 6.58
C VAL A 9 -17.99 -9.92 5.55
N CYS A 10 -17.44 -9.72 4.36
CA CYS A 10 -17.39 -10.76 3.33
C CYS A 10 -16.45 -11.92 3.70
N LEU A 11 -15.29 -11.64 4.29
CA LEU A 11 -14.36 -12.66 4.79
C LEU A 11 -14.95 -13.44 5.97
N HIS A 12 -15.66 -12.75 6.86
CA HIS A 12 -16.35 -13.37 7.98
C HIS A 12 -17.47 -14.31 7.50
N ALA A 13 -18.28 -13.87 6.54
CA ALA A 13 -19.32 -14.70 5.94
C ALA A 13 -18.77 -15.94 5.21
N LEU A 14 -17.59 -15.83 4.58
CA LEU A 14 -16.89 -16.96 3.96
C LEU A 14 -16.40 -17.96 5.02
N ALA A 15 -15.82 -17.46 6.12
CA ALA A 15 -15.35 -18.28 7.22
C ALA A 15 -16.51 -19.04 7.91
N ASP A 16 -17.63 -18.36 8.16
CA ASP A 16 -18.85 -18.97 8.72
C ASP A 16 -19.42 -20.05 7.79
N TYR A 17 -19.46 -19.79 6.48
CA TYR A 17 -19.92 -20.77 5.51
C TYR A 17 -19.07 -22.05 5.54
N LEU A 18 -17.73 -21.91 5.56
CA LEU A 18 -16.78 -23.02 5.62
C LEU A 18 -16.86 -23.81 6.95
N ALA A 19 -17.10 -23.10 8.06
CA ALA A 19 -17.23 -23.73 9.39
C ALA A 19 -18.50 -24.59 9.51
N ILE A 20 -19.61 -24.15 8.90
CA ILE A 20 -20.90 -24.86 8.96
C ILE A 20 -20.91 -26.11 8.07
N HIS A 21 -20.21 -26.09 6.92
CA HIS A 21 -20.40 -27.12 5.88
C HIS A 21 -19.40 -28.28 5.90
N GLN A 22 -18.45 -28.35 6.85
CA GLN A 22 -17.43 -29.42 6.99
C GLN A 22 -16.83 -29.94 5.65
N GLY A 23 -16.63 -29.08 4.66
CA GLY A 23 -16.11 -29.47 3.36
C GLY A 23 -16.60 -28.56 2.22
N MET A 24 -15.92 -28.65 1.07
CA MET A 24 -16.24 -27.88 -0.15
C MET A 24 -17.53 -28.40 -0.80
N GLY A 25 -18.67 -28.11 -0.18
CA GLY A 25 -19.92 -28.06 -0.92
C GLY A 25 -19.85 -26.86 -1.85
N GLU A 26 -19.36 -27.08 -3.08
CA GLU A 26 -19.37 -26.11 -4.19
C GLU A 26 -20.83 -25.77 -4.57
N THR A 27 -21.50 -25.03 -3.71
CA THR A 27 -22.83 -24.52 -3.99
C THR A 27 -22.72 -23.21 -4.76
N ALA A 28 -23.76 -22.88 -5.54
CA ALA A 28 -23.86 -21.59 -6.21
C ALA A 28 -23.77 -20.40 -5.23
N VAL A 29 -24.12 -20.62 -3.95
CA VAL A 29 -23.99 -19.61 -2.89
C VAL A 29 -22.53 -19.35 -2.54
N PHE A 30 -21.73 -20.42 -2.38
CA PHE A 30 -20.30 -20.31 -2.10
C PHE A 30 -19.56 -19.59 -3.23
N GLN A 31 -19.83 -19.95 -4.48
CA GLN A 31 -19.21 -19.31 -5.65
C GLN A 31 -19.52 -17.82 -5.70
N ARG A 32 -20.78 -17.43 -5.45
CA ARG A 32 -21.19 -16.03 -5.43
C ARG A 32 -20.52 -15.23 -4.30
N LEU A 33 -20.36 -15.84 -3.13
CA LEU A 33 -19.62 -15.24 -2.01
C LEU A 33 -18.15 -15.06 -2.36
N LEU A 34 -17.54 -16.07 -2.98
CA LEU A 34 -16.15 -16.02 -3.42
C LEU A 34 -15.92 -14.93 -4.47
N ASP A 35 -16.82 -14.80 -5.45
CA ASP A 35 -16.75 -13.75 -6.48
C ASP A 35 -16.79 -12.34 -5.86
N ILE A 36 -17.67 -12.12 -4.88
CA ILE A 36 -17.78 -10.85 -4.17
C ILE A 36 -16.49 -10.56 -3.38
N VAL A 37 -15.97 -11.55 -2.63
CA VAL A 37 -14.72 -11.42 -1.88
C VAL A 37 -13.56 -11.12 -2.81
N VAL A 38 -13.41 -11.86 -3.92
CA VAL A 38 -12.32 -11.66 -4.88
C VAL A 38 -12.42 -10.29 -5.54
N HIS A 39 -13.61 -9.84 -5.92
CA HIS A 39 -13.80 -8.52 -6.52
C HIS A 39 -13.48 -7.39 -5.53
N LEU A 40 -13.92 -7.52 -4.27
CA LEU A 40 -13.61 -6.54 -3.22
C LEU A 40 -12.13 -6.55 -2.85
N CYS A 41 -11.50 -7.72 -2.69
CA CYS A 41 -10.07 -7.86 -2.50
C CYS A 41 -9.31 -7.20 -3.64
N ARG A 42 -9.66 -7.51 -4.89
CA ARG A 42 -9.00 -6.94 -6.07
C ARG A 42 -9.12 -5.43 -6.07
N HIS A 43 -10.33 -4.90 -5.88
CA HIS A 43 -10.53 -3.45 -5.86
C HIS A 43 -9.77 -2.78 -4.71
N TYR A 44 -9.82 -3.39 -3.52
CA TYR A 44 -9.11 -2.92 -2.33
C TYR A 44 -7.59 -2.93 -2.56
N PHE A 45 -7.01 -4.03 -3.04
CA PHE A 45 -5.56 -4.21 -3.20
C PHE A 45 -4.97 -3.52 -4.44
N GLU A 46 -5.71 -3.47 -5.56
CA GLU A 46 -5.29 -2.74 -6.77
C GLU A 46 -5.40 -1.22 -6.56
N GLN A 47 -6.43 -0.73 -5.85
CA GLN A 47 -6.48 0.69 -5.45
C GLN A 47 -5.57 1.00 -4.26
N TYR A 48 -5.21 0.02 -3.41
CA TYR A 48 -4.28 0.24 -2.29
C TYR A 48 -2.88 0.67 -2.79
N HIS A 49 -2.41 0.07 -3.89
CA HIS A 49 -1.10 0.39 -4.46
C HIS A 49 -1.04 1.80 -5.08
N GLU A 50 -2.18 2.32 -5.52
CA GLU A 50 -2.27 3.68 -6.08
C GLU A 50 -2.54 4.74 -5.01
N VAL A 51 -3.23 4.40 -3.92
CA VAL A 51 -3.79 5.39 -2.99
C VAL A 51 -3.18 5.34 -1.59
N VAL A 52 -2.63 4.20 -1.13
CA VAL A 52 -2.21 4.04 0.28
C VAL A 52 -0.69 3.99 0.48
N ALA A 53 0.07 3.49 -0.51
CA ALA A 53 1.53 3.49 -0.45
C ALA A 53 2.11 3.55 -1.88
N PRO A 54 2.17 4.75 -2.49
CA PRO A 54 2.77 4.89 -3.81
C PRO A 54 4.24 4.43 -3.76
N PRO A 55 4.74 3.75 -4.80
CA PRO A 55 6.09 3.22 -4.81
C PRO A 55 7.11 4.33 -4.57
N ALA A 56 8.05 4.11 -3.66
CA ALA A 56 9.03 5.12 -3.26
C ALA A 56 9.80 5.67 -4.46
N LEU A 57 9.83 7.00 -4.60
CA LEU A 57 10.50 7.69 -5.71
C LEU A 57 12.03 7.53 -5.69
N VAL A 58 12.62 7.37 -4.51
CA VAL A 58 14.05 7.17 -4.27
C VAL A 58 14.27 6.21 -3.10
N ASN A 59 15.43 5.57 -3.06
CA ASN A 59 15.87 4.74 -1.94
C ASN A 59 17.09 5.34 -1.22
N GLY A 60 17.49 4.72 -0.10
CA GLY A 60 18.61 5.24 0.69
C GLY A 60 19.96 5.29 -0.06
N ARG A 61 20.20 4.43 -1.06
CA ARG A 61 21.42 4.50 -1.87
C ARG A 61 21.44 5.74 -2.75
N ASP A 62 20.30 6.11 -3.32
CA ASP A 62 20.18 7.33 -4.12
C ASP A 62 20.57 8.56 -3.30
N LEU A 63 20.06 8.65 -2.06
CA LEU A 63 20.37 9.75 -1.15
C LEU A 63 21.83 9.75 -0.68
N MET A 64 22.41 8.58 -0.39
CA MET A 64 23.83 8.47 -0.04
C MET A 64 24.75 8.92 -1.18
N GLN A 65 24.42 8.55 -2.43
CA GLN A 65 25.16 8.98 -3.61
C GLN A 65 25.02 10.47 -3.86
N LEU A 66 23.81 11.02 -3.70
CA LEU A 66 23.55 12.45 -3.91
C LEU A 66 24.26 13.31 -2.87
N LEU A 67 24.11 12.98 -1.60
CA LEU A 67 24.57 13.78 -0.46
C LEU A 67 26.02 13.45 -0.04
N HIS A 68 26.61 12.40 -0.62
CA HIS A 68 27.96 11.93 -0.28
C HIS A 68 28.13 11.58 1.20
N VAL A 69 27.06 11.10 1.85
CA VAL A 69 27.04 10.77 3.28
C VAL A 69 27.00 9.25 3.51
N LYS A 70 27.53 8.83 4.66
CA LYS A 70 27.45 7.43 5.12
C LYS A 70 26.03 7.08 5.59
N PRO A 71 25.64 5.80 5.56
CA PRO A 71 24.36 5.36 6.10
C PRO A 71 24.22 5.78 7.57
N GLY A 72 23.05 6.31 7.92
CA GLY A 72 22.79 6.85 9.25
C GLY A 72 21.34 7.32 9.42
N PRO A 73 20.97 7.73 10.65
CA PRO A 73 19.60 8.13 10.99
C PRO A 73 19.07 9.28 10.12
N GLU A 74 19.97 10.13 9.60
CA GLU A 74 19.63 11.23 8.72
C GLU A 74 19.07 10.78 7.37
N ILE A 75 19.60 9.70 6.79
CA ILE A 75 19.05 9.12 5.56
C ILE A 75 17.63 8.60 5.81
N GLY A 76 17.39 7.95 6.95
CA GLY A 76 16.06 7.49 7.34
C GLY A 76 15.08 8.65 7.56
N ARG A 77 15.55 9.77 8.11
CA ARG A 77 14.75 11.00 8.26
C ARG A 77 14.34 11.57 6.91
N LEU A 78 15.29 11.68 5.98
CA LEU A 78 15.04 12.19 4.63
C LEU A 78 14.09 11.29 3.83
N LEU A 79 14.26 9.97 3.91
CA LEU A 79 13.34 9.02 3.26
C LEU A 79 11.89 9.19 3.75
N ARG A 80 11.69 9.38 5.06
CA ARG A 80 10.35 9.65 5.61
C ARG A 80 9.77 10.96 5.12
N LEU A 81 10.56 12.03 5.08
CA LEU A 81 10.08 13.33 4.57
C LEU A 81 9.70 13.26 3.08
N ILE A 82 10.45 12.50 2.29
CA ILE A 82 10.14 12.26 0.88
C ILE A 82 8.86 11.43 0.75
N GLU A 83 8.68 10.41 1.58
CA GLU A 83 7.46 9.60 1.63
C GLU A 83 6.23 10.46 1.98
N GLU A 84 6.36 11.36 2.97
CA GLU A 84 5.32 12.31 3.36
C GLU A 84 4.98 13.28 2.22
N ALA A 85 5.99 13.89 1.58
CA ALA A 85 5.81 14.79 0.45
C ALA A 85 5.20 14.08 -0.78
N GLN A 86 5.55 12.82 -0.99
CA GLN A 86 4.97 11.99 -2.04
C GLN A 86 3.51 11.66 -1.74
N ALA A 87 3.18 11.29 -0.50
CA ALA A 87 1.81 11.03 -0.07
C ALA A 87 0.94 12.29 -0.10
N ALA A 88 1.52 13.47 0.12
CA ALA A 88 0.85 14.77 -0.01
C ALA A 88 0.60 15.19 -1.48
N GLY A 89 1.25 14.53 -2.45
CA GLY A 89 1.22 14.94 -3.85
C GLY A 89 2.07 16.17 -4.15
N ASP A 90 3.06 16.48 -3.30
CA ASP A 90 4.00 17.58 -3.56
C ASP A 90 5.10 17.16 -4.55
N ILE A 91 5.47 15.88 -4.54
CA ILE A 91 6.47 15.29 -5.43
C ILE A 91 5.94 14.01 -6.07
N HIS A 92 6.26 13.82 -7.35
CA HIS A 92 5.72 12.76 -8.19
C HIS A 92 6.82 12.01 -8.96
N THR A 93 8.05 12.49 -8.92
CA THR A 93 9.16 11.97 -9.72
C THR A 93 10.42 11.82 -8.89
N ARG A 94 11.30 10.91 -9.33
CA ARG A 94 12.62 10.69 -8.73
C ARG A 94 13.42 11.99 -8.64
N ASP A 95 13.44 12.80 -9.68
CA ASP A 95 14.22 14.05 -9.70
C ASP A 95 13.69 15.09 -8.71
N GLN A 96 12.37 15.20 -8.56
CA GLN A 96 11.74 16.04 -7.53
C GLN A 96 12.11 15.58 -6.12
N ALA A 97 12.10 14.25 -5.87
CA ALA A 97 12.51 13.70 -4.58
C ALA A 97 13.99 14.00 -4.25
N LEU A 98 14.88 13.95 -5.24
CA LEU A 98 16.31 14.28 -5.05
C LEU A 98 16.51 15.78 -4.76
N GLN A 99 15.83 16.66 -5.49
CA GLN A 99 15.86 18.11 -5.21
C GLN A 99 15.33 18.43 -3.81
N PHE A 100 14.21 17.82 -3.43
CA PHE A 100 13.61 17.98 -2.11
C PHE A 100 14.59 17.54 -1.00
N ALA A 101 15.30 16.43 -1.21
CA ALA A 101 16.32 15.96 -0.26
C ALA A 101 17.47 16.97 -0.07
N GLN A 102 17.94 17.61 -1.16
CA GLN A 102 18.99 18.63 -1.08
C GLN A 102 18.53 19.87 -0.29
N GLN A 103 17.30 20.32 -0.55
CA GLN A 103 16.72 21.47 0.17
C GLN A 103 16.51 21.17 1.65
N SER A 104 16.15 19.94 1.99
CA SER A 104 15.88 19.50 3.38
C SER A 104 17.14 19.22 4.21
N CYS A 105 18.32 19.27 3.59
CA CYS A 105 19.63 19.17 4.23
C CYS A 105 20.28 20.54 4.51
N SER A 106 19.67 21.64 4.08
CA SER A 106 20.14 23.02 4.32
C SER A 106 19.64 23.55 5.67
#